data_AF-A0A7S2MDZ0-F1
#
_entry.id   AF-A0A7S2MDZ0-F1
#
_cell.length_a   1.000
_cell.length_b   1.000
_cell.length_c   1.000
_cell.angle_alpha   90.00
_cell.angle_beta   90.00
_cell.angle_gamma   90.00
#
_symmetry.space_group_name_H-M   'P 1'
#
loop_
_entity.id
_entity.type
_entity.pdbx_description
1 polymer ?
#
loop_
_entity_poly.entity_id
_entity_poly.type
_entity_poly.pdbx_seq_one_letter_code
_entity_poly.pdbx_strand_id
1 'polypeptide(L)'
;PPATSVAERPPEDSERAIVRSAFLFTDGLANNGITEAGMLREAFSSALDALGSRRCTLSTFGFGADHDADLLTCLAEVGRGSYCYVDSEEKIAEAFGEAFGGLLSTTHQNVRLCLDLELGVKLVCCHTAHPVTGPEQSSCGGQRVEVDFGDLFAEERRDVLVTLE
;
A
#
# COMPACT_ATOMS: atom_id res chain seq x y z
N PRO A 1 -15.24 5.72 46.67
CA PRO A 1 -15.18 5.74 45.20
C PRO A 1 -14.01 4.89 44.69
N PRO A 2 -14.26 3.72 44.08
CA PRO A 2 -13.17 2.87 43.65
C PRO A 2 -12.52 3.44 42.38
N ALA A 3 -11.20 3.50 42.40
CA ALA A 3 -10.35 3.84 41.27
C ALA A 3 -10.50 2.78 40.18
N THR A 4 -10.83 3.21 38.97
CA THR A 4 -10.83 2.35 37.78
C THR A 4 -9.39 1.97 37.49
N SER A 5 -9.04 0.71 37.76
CA SER A 5 -7.74 0.13 37.41
C SER A 5 -7.62 0.11 35.89
N VAL A 6 -6.72 0.93 35.36
CA VAL A 6 -6.21 0.76 34.00
C VAL A 6 -5.42 -0.55 34.04
N ALA A 7 -6.02 -1.62 33.54
CA ALA A 7 -5.33 -2.87 33.36
C ALA A 7 -4.27 -2.64 32.26
N GLU A 8 -3.00 -2.49 32.65
CA GLU A 8 -1.88 -2.63 31.72
C GLU A 8 -1.96 -4.04 31.13
N ARG A 9 -2.40 -4.09 29.88
CA ARG A 9 -2.38 -5.29 29.05
C ARG A 9 -0.90 -5.71 28.96
N PRO A 10 -0.54 -6.98 29.22
CA PRO A 10 0.83 -7.42 29.06
C PRO A 10 1.30 -7.11 27.63
N PRO A 11 2.60 -6.87 27.40
CA PRO A 11 3.11 -6.72 26.04
C PRO A 11 2.85 -8.03 25.31
N GLU A 12 1.74 -8.08 24.57
CA GLU A 12 1.56 -9.03 23.49
C GLU A 12 2.81 -8.82 22.64
N ASP A 13 3.58 -9.89 22.45
CA ASP A 13 4.73 -9.98 21.57
C ASP A 13 4.24 -9.58 20.16
N SER A 14 4.07 -8.28 19.93
CA SER A 14 3.72 -7.73 18.64
C SER A 14 4.89 -8.11 17.78
N GLU A 15 4.68 -9.01 16.82
CA GLU A 15 5.45 -8.99 15.59
C GLU A 15 5.57 -7.51 15.22
N ARG A 16 6.72 -6.88 15.52
CA ARG A 16 7.02 -5.49 15.15
C ARG A 16 6.47 -5.30 13.76
N ALA A 17 5.63 -4.31 13.49
CA ALA A 17 5.03 -4.10 12.17
C ALA A 17 6.11 -4.29 11.09
N ILE A 18 6.14 -5.48 10.47
CA ILE A 18 7.22 -5.87 9.57
C ILE A 18 6.85 -5.30 8.22
N VAL A 19 7.60 -4.30 7.80
CA VAL A 19 7.53 -3.77 6.45
C VAL A 19 8.06 -4.85 5.50
N ARG A 20 7.25 -5.24 4.51
CA ARG A 20 7.57 -6.28 3.53
C ARG A 20 7.58 -5.70 2.12
N SER A 21 8.60 -6.05 1.35
CA SER A 21 8.71 -5.68 -0.06
C SER A 21 9.31 -6.83 -0.85
N ALA A 22 8.83 -7.00 -2.08
CA ALA A 22 9.36 -7.89 -3.09
C ALA A 22 9.93 -7.04 -4.24
N PHE A 23 11.05 -7.50 -4.79
CA PHE A 23 11.70 -6.87 -5.93
C PHE A 23 11.75 -7.88 -7.07
N LEU A 24 11.21 -7.51 -8.24
CA LEU A 24 11.18 -8.35 -9.43
C LEU A 24 12.12 -7.77 -10.49
N PHE A 25 13.06 -8.58 -10.96
CA PHE A 25 14.07 -8.21 -11.95
C PHE A 25 13.85 -9.07 -13.20
N THR A 26 13.70 -8.45 -14.37
CA THR A 26 13.54 -9.19 -15.64
C THR A 26 14.00 -8.40 -16.85
N ASP A 27 14.53 -9.10 -17.85
CA ASP A 27 15.02 -8.59 -19.14
C ASP A 27 14.10 -8.95 -20.31
N GLY A 28 12.90 -9.48 -20.05
CA GLY A 28 12.07 -10.05 -21.10
C GLY A 28 10.58 -10.15 -20.79
N LEU A 29 9.91 -10.94 -21.63
CA LEU A 29 8.46 -11.10 -21.64
C LEU A 29 8.01 -12.33 -20.84
N ALA A 30 6.80 -12.26 -20.26
CA ALA A 30 6.12 -13.42 -19.71
C ALA A 30 5.78 -14.42 -20.83
N ASN A 31 6.45 -15.58 -20.86
CA ASN A 31 6.38 -16.52 -21.99
C ASN A 31 5.93 -17.95 -21.60
N ASN A 32 5.80 -18.25 -20.31
CA ASN A 32 5.36 -19.54 -19.80
C ASN A 32 4.38 -19.36 -18.64
N GLY A 33 3.33 -20.18 -18.58
CA GLY A 33 2.26 -20.04 -17.58
C GLY A 33 1.25 -18.97 -17.98
N ILE A 34 0.98 -18.03 -17.08
CA ILE A 34 0.14 -16.86 -17.41
C ILE A 34 1.00 -15.87 -18.19
N THR A 35 0.66 -15.63 -19.44
CA THR A 35 1.40 -14.74 -20.33
C THR A 35 0.61 -13.48 -20.71
N GLU A 36 -0.71 -13.49 -20.49
CA GLU A 36 -1.58 -12.36 -20.79
C GLU A 36 -1.60 -11.39 -19.60
N ALA A 37 -1.37 -10.10 -19.87
CA ALA A 37 -1.21 -9.07 -18.84
C ALA A 37 -2.42 -8.95 -17.92
N GLY A 38 -3.64 -9.03 -18.46
CA GLY A 38 -4.88 -8.95 -17.68
C GLY A 38 -4.99 -10.08 -16.67
N MET A 39 -4.83 -11.33 -17.13
CA MET A 39 -4.82 -12.50 -16.25
C MET A 39 -3.71 -12.45 -15.20
N LEU A 40 -2.52 -11.96 -15.57
CA LEU A 40 -1.39 -11.89 -14.64
C LEU A 40 -1.65 -10.86 -13.54
N ARG A 41 -2.22 -9.71 -13.90
CA ARG A 41 -2.68 -8.69 -12.96
C ARG A 41 -3.71 -9.23 -11.97
N GLU A 42 -4.71 -9.96 -12.46
CA GLU A 42 -5.78 -10.53 -11.62
C GLU A 42 -5.24 -11.62 -10.68
N ALA A 43 -4.37 -12.50 -11.19
CA ALA A 43 -3.72 -13.52 -10.39
C ALA A 43 -2.83 -12.91 -9.31
N PHE A 44 -2.08 -11.87 -9.65
CA PHE A 44 -1.23 -11.16 -8.70
C PHE A 44 -2.05 -10.43 -7.62
N SER A 45 -3.11 -9.72 -8.00
CA SER A 45 -4.02 -9.09 -7.04
C SER A 45 -4.62 -10.12 -6.07
N SER A 46 -5.09 -11.25 -6.61
CA SER A 46 -5.66 -12.34 -5.80
C SER A 46 -4.63 -12.93 -4.83
N ALA A 47 -3.37 -13.06 -5.26
CA ALA A 47 -2.28 -13.51 -4.40
C ALA A 47 -1.96 -12.52 -3.29
N LEU A 48 -1.95 -11.21 -3.58
CA LEU A 48 -1.76 -10.17 -2.57
C LEU A 48 -2.90 -10.15 -1.55
N ASP A 49 -4.14 -10.30 -2.00
CA ASP A 49 -5.30 -10.32 -1.12
C ASP A 49 -5.29 -11.55 -0.19
N ALA A 50 -4.85 -12.70 -0.71
CA ALA A 50 -4.67 -13.93 0.08
C ALA A 50 -3.60 -13.80 1.18
N LEU A 51 -2.62 -12.89 1.03
CA LEU A 51 -1.62 -12.62 2.07
C LEU A 51 -2.19 -11.82 3.24
N GLY A 52 -3.30 -11.09 3.06
CA GLY A 52 -3.94 -10.30 4.12
C GLY A 52 -2.97 -9.33 4.82
N SER A 53 -2.75 -9.51 6.13
CA SER A 53 -1.81 -8.70 6.92
C SER A 53 -0.34 -8.90 6.56
N ARG A 54 -0.01 -9.89 5.72
CA ARG A 54 1.35 -10.17 5.23
C ARG A 54 1.58 -9.64 3.82
N ARG A 55 0.66 -8.82 3.29
CA ARG A 55 0.83 -8.14 2.01
C ARG A 55 2.18 -7.42 1.98
N CYS A 56 2.84 -7.46 0.84
CA CYS A 56 4.10 -6.78 0.59
C CYS A 56 3.93 -5.79 -0.57
N THR A 57 4.83 -4.82 -0.65
CA THR A 57 4.96 -4.01 -1.85
C THR A 57 5.69 -4.78 -2.96
N LEU A 58 5.44 -4.45 -4.23
CA LEU A 58 6.21 -4.99 -5.35
C LEU A 58 6.85 -3.86 -6.16
N SER A 59 8.18 -3.83 -6.19
CA SER A 59 8.92 -2.99 -7.13
C SER A 59 9.47 -3.83 -8.28
N THR A 60 9.33 -3.35 -9.51
CA THR A 60 9.71 -4.07 -10.72
C THR A 60 10.85 -3.36 -11.45
N PHE A 61 11.78 -4.13 -12.00
CA PHE A 61 12.98 -3.64 -12.68
C PHE A 61 13.08 -4.33 -14.03
N GLY A 62 12.97 -3.54 -15.09
CA GLY A 62 13.05 -4.00 -16.48
C GLY A 62 14.42 -3.71 -17.08
N PHE A 63 15.05 -4.72 -17.70
CA PHE A 63 16.35 -4.60 -18.35
C PHE A 63 16.23 -4.63 -19.87
N GLY A 64 17.02 -3.80 -20.54
CA GLY A 64 17.11 -3.78 -22.01
C GLY A 64 15.79 -3.37 -22.69
N ALA A 65 15.80 -3.22 -24.02
CA ALA A 65 14.62 -2.68 -24.72
C ALA A 65 13.47 -3.69 -24.91
N ASP A 66 13.71 -4.98 -24.66
CA ASP A 66 12.81 -6.07 -25.06
C ASP A 66 11.87 -6.57 -23.93
N HIS A 67 11.98 -6.01 -22.72
CA HIS A 67 11.07 -6.34 -21.62
C HIS A 67 9.72 -5.62 -21.76
N ASP A 68 8.69 -6.16 -21.10
CA ASP A 68 7.35 -5.58 -21.11
C ASP A 68 7.21 -4.50 -20.04
N ALA A 69 7.57 -3.25 -20.38
CA ALA A 69 7.51 -2.12 -19.46
C ALA A 69 6.09 -1.84 -18.95
N ASP A 70 5.08 -2.02 -19.80
CA ASP A 70 3.67 -1.76 -19.47
C ASP A 70 3.17 -2.79 -18.45
N LEU A 71 3.49 -4.07 -18.65
CA LEU A 71 3.18 -5.14 -17.70
C LEU A 71 3.87 -4.91 -16.35
N LEU A 72 5.17 -4.59 -16.36
CA LEU A 72 5.92 -4.37 -15.13
C LEU A 72 5.42 -3.15 -14.35
N THR A 73 5.02 -2.09 -15.05
CA THR A 73 4.39 -0.91 -14.45
C THR A 73 3.06 -1.28 -13.82
N CYS A 74 2.21 -2.01 -14.56
CA CYS A 74 0.90 -2.45 -14.05
C CYS A 74 1.04 -3.32 -12.79
N LEU A 75 2.03 -4.20 -12.72
CA LEU A 75 2.24 -5.05 -11.54
C LEU A 75 2.79 -4.26 -10.35
N ALA A 76 3.71 -3.33 -10.59
CA ALA A 76 4.20 -2.44 -9.54
C ALA A 76 3.06 -1.63 -8.93
N GLU A 77 2.15 -1.08 -9.75
CA GLU A 77 0.98 -0.34 -9.29
C GLU A 77 0.04 -1.18 -8.41
N VAL A 78 -0.29 -2.42 -8.85
CA VAL A 78 -1.12 -3.34 -8.06
C VAL A 78 -0.45 -3.71 -6.73
N GLY A 79 0.87 -3.87 -6.76
CA GLY A 79 1.70 -4.11 -5.59
C GLY A 79 2.02 -2.85 -4.78
N ARG A 80 1.51 -1.67 -5.14
CA ARG A 80 1.82 -0.39 -4.48
C ARG A 80 3.33 -0.09 -4.37
N GLY A 81 4.14 -0.57 -5.31
CA GLY A 81 5.55 -0.20 -5.44
C GLY A 81 5.82 0.62 -6.70
N SER A 82 7.06 0.58 -7.19
CA SER A 82 7.48 1.35 -8.36
C SER A 82 8.10 0.47 -9.44
N TYR A 83 7.97 0.93 -10.69
CA TYR A 83 8.71 0.36 -11.82
C TYR A 83 9.95 1.21 -12.12
N CYS A 84 11.06 0.55 -12.44
CA CYS A 84 12.30 1.19 -12.88
C CYS A 84 12.83 0.52 -14.15
N TYR A 85 13.12 1.32 -15.17
CA TYR A 85 13.88 0.88 -16.33
C TYR A 85 15.38 0.96 -16.04
N VAL A 86 16.08 -0.16 -16.21
CA VAL A 86 17.52 -0.26 -15.97
C VAL A 86 18.24 -0.51 -17.29
N ASP A 87 18.86 0.56 -17.78
CA ASP A 87 19.53 0.60 -19.09
C ASP A 87 20.94 -0.01 -19.08
N SER A 88 21.56 -0.16 -17.91
CA SER A 88 22.87 -0.81 -17.75
C SER A 88 23.02 -1.46 -16.37
N GLU A 89 23.82 -2.53 -16.29
CA GLU A 89 24.06 -3.27 -15.04
C GLU A 89 24.58 -2.38 -13.90
N GLU A 90 25.35 -1.33 -14.24
CA GLU A 90 25.90 -0.36 -13.29
C GLU A 90 24.80 0.44 -12.56
N LYS A 91 23.65 0.66 -13.20
CA LYS A 91 22.51 1.40 -12.63
C LYS A 91 21.62 0.54 -11.73
N ILE A 92 21.81 -0.78 -11.71
CA ILE A 92 21.05 -1.69 -10.84
C ILE A 92 21.21 -1.29 -9.38
N ALA A 93 22.46 -1.06 -8.96
CA ALA A 93 22.77 -0.77 -7.57
C ALA A 93 22.14 0.56 -7.12
N GLU A 94 22.10 1.56 -7.99
CA GLU A 94 21.45 2.85 -7.74
C GLU A 94 19.94 2.70 -7.63
N ALA A 95 19.29 2.11 -8.64
CA ALA A 95 17.84 1.91 -8.67
C ALA A 95 17.35 1.03 -7.50
N PHE A 96 18.09 -0.04 -7.19
CA PHE A 96 17.80 -0.86 -6.03
C PHE A 96 18.05 -0.10 -4.73
N GLY A 97 19.11 0.68 -4.65
CA GLY A 97 19.44 1.51 -3.48
C GLY A 97 18.35 2.54 -3.17
N GLU A 98 17.75 3.14 -4.18
CA GLU A 98 16.60 4.05 -4.02
C GLU A 98 15.37 3.32 -3.48
N ALA A 99 14.99 2.20 -4.10
CA ALA A 99 13.83 1.42 -3.67
C ALA A 99 14.03 0.84 -2.25
N PHE A 100 15.26 0.41 -1.94
CA PHE A 100 15.65 -0.08 -0.62
C PHE A 100 15.72 1.05 0.42
N GLY A 101 16.22 2.23 0.05
CA GLY A 101 16.21 3.42 0.91
C GLY A 101 14.79 3.85 1.27
N GLY A 102 13.88 3.84 0.28
CA GLY A 102 12.45 4.02 0.50
C GLY A 102 11.91 3.04 1.52
N LEU A 103 12.20 1.75 1.34
CA LEU A 103 11.81 0.68 2.27
C LEU A 103 12.34 0.89 3.70
N LEU A 104 13.60 1.28 3.85
CA LEU A 104 14.21 1.54 5.16
C LEU A 104 13.59 2.74 5.86
N SER A 105 13.09 3.71 5.09
CA SER A 105 12.37 4.86 5.62
C SER A 105 10.90 4.54 5.89
N THR A 106 10.32 3.51 5.30
CA THR A 106 8.92 3.13 5.54
C THR A 106 8.73 2.66 6.98
N THR A 107 7.82 3.30 7.71
CA THR A 107 7.47 2.91 9.07
C THR A 107 6.15 2.14 9.14
N HIS A 108 5.22 2.45 8.24
CA HIS A 108 3.92 1.80 8.17
C HIS A 108 3.55 1.54 6.71
N GLN A 109 2.95 0.38 6.45
CA GLN A 109 2.46 0.02 5.11
C GLN A 109 0.94 -0.03 5.10
N ASN A 110 0.34 0.29 3.94
CA ASN A 110 -1.10 0.17 3.70
C ASN A 110 -1.97 0.88 4.76
N VAL A 111 -1.57 2.09 5.15
CA VAL A 111 -2.25 2.94 6.13
C VAL A 111 -3.56 3.45 5.57
N ARG A 112 -4.63 3.29 6.34
CA ARG A 112 -5.97 3.76 6.01
C ARG A 112 -6.54 4.56 7.18
N LEU A 113 -7.03 5.76 6.89
CA LEU A 113 -7.76 6.58 7.84
C LEU A 113 -9.24 6.26 7.74
N CYS A 114 -9.78 5.64 8.79
CA CYS A 114 -11.21 5.41 8.92
C CYS A 114 -11.84 6.50 9.79
N LEU A 115 -12.84 7.17 9.24
CA LEU A 115 -13.69 8.14 9.94
C LEU A 115 -15.06 7.50 10.16
N ASP A 116 -15.37 7.17 11.41
CA ASP A 116 -16.71 6.77 11.82
C ASP A 116 -17.45 7.99 12.38
N LEU A 117 -18.41 8.51 11.61
CA LEU A 117 -19.24 9.66 11.96
C LEU A 117 -20.46 9.22 12.76
N GLU A 118 -20.88 10.02 13.75
CA GLU A 118 -22.08 9.75 14.54
C GLU A 118 -23.37 9.99 13.74
N LEU A 119 -24.50 9.47 14.26
CA LEU A 119 -25.82 9.73 13.67
C LEU A 119 -26.10 11.23 13.61
N GLY A 120 -26.44 11.71 12.42
CA GLY A 120 -26.76 13.12 12.17
C GLY A 120 -25.60 13.95 11.67
N VAL A 121 -24.36 13.44 11.70
CA VAL A 121 -23.19 14.05 11.07
C VAL A 121 -22.97 13.42 9.70
N LYS A 122 -22.86 14.26 8.66
CA LYS A 122 -22.66 13.86 7.27
C LYS A 122 -21.33 14.37 6.77
N LEU A 123 -20.64 13.53 6.01
CA LEU A 123 -19.50 13.99 5.23
C LEU A 123 -19.99 14.82 4.04
N VAL A 124 -19.56 16.08 3.96
CA VAL A 124 -19.78 16.94 2.78
C VAL A 124 -18.66 16.74 1.77
N CYS A 125 -17.40 16.81 2.21
CA CYS A 125 -16.24 16.70 1.33
C CYS A 125 -14.98 16.27 2.10
N CYS A 126 -14.14 15.45 1.46
CA CYS A 126 -12.76 15.18 1.86
C CYS A 126 -11.83 15.88 0.88
N HIS A 127 -11.07 16.88 1.35
CA HIS A 127 -10.09 17.61 0.55
C HIS A 127 -8.74 16.91 0.62
N THR A 128 -8.60 15.84 -0.17
CA THR A 128 -7.38 15.02 -0.23
C THR A 128 -7.10 14.57 -1.66
N ALA A 129 -5.83 14.43 -2.01
CA ALA A 129 -5.40 13.80 -3.26
C ALA A 129 -5.43 12.27 -3.19
N HIS A 130 -5.65 11.72 -1.99
CA HIS A 130 -5.70 10.28 -1.76
C HIS A 130 -7.08 9.71 -2.13
N PRO A 131 -7.15 8.44 -2.58
CA PRO A 131 -8.42 7.78 -2.83
C PRO A 131 -9.29 7.75 -1.57
N VAL A 132 -10.58 8.04 -1.75
CA VAL A 132 -11.60 8.04 -0.68
C VAL A 132 -12.68 7.03 -1.04
N THR A 133 -13.00 6.14 -0.11
CA THR A 133 -14.08 5.15 -0.21
C THR A 133 -15.18 5.48 0.79
N GLY A 134 -16.45 5.47 0.35
CA GLY A 134 -17.62 5.80 1.16
C GLY A 134 -18.41 7.03 0.63
N PRO A 135 -19.41 7.54 1.38
CA PRO A 135 -19.82 7.11 2.72
C PRO A 135 -20.65 5.82 2.71
N GLU A 136 -20.28 4.84 3.54
CA GLU A 136 -21.05 3.62 3.79
C GLU A 136 -21.80 3.72 5.12
N GLN A 137 -22.87 2.93 5.31
CA GLN A 137 -23.56 2.88 6.60
C GLN A 137 -22.72 2.09 7.60
N SER A 138 -22.31 2.75 8.69
CA SER A 138 -21.57 2.11 9.77
C SER A 138 -22.51 1.25 10.63
N SER A 139 -21.96 0.26 11.34
CA SER A 139 -22.73 -0.64 12.22
C SER A 139 -23.37 0.08 13.40
N CYS A 140 -22.86 1.27 13.75
CA CYS A 140 -23.44 2.17 14.75
C CYS A 140 -24.57 3.08 14.19
N GLY A 141 -24.93 2.95 12.92
CA GLY A 141 -25.99 3.71 12.24
C GLY A 141 -25.56 5.08 11.69
N GLY A 142 -24.29 5.46 11.88
CA GLY A 142 -23.69 6.66 11.27
C GLY A 142 -23.04 6.39 9.90
N GLN A 143 -22.20 7.32 9.43
CA GLN A 143 -21.47 7.17 8.16
C GLN A 143 -20.02 6.73 8.42
N ARG A 144 -19.52 5.77 7.62
CA ARG A 144 -18.10 5.41 7.61
C ARG A 144 -17.45 5.87 6.31
N VAL A 145 -16.30 6.52 6.42
CA VAL A 145 -15.48 7.00 5.31
C VAL A 145 -14.07 6.49 5.50
N GLU A 146 -13.45 6.02 4.43
CA GLU A 146 -12.08 5.53 4.44
C GLU A 146 -11.22 6.34 3.46
N VAL A 147 -10.05 6.80 3.89
CA VAL A 147 -9.04 7.45 3.05
C VAL A 147 -7.81 6.55 3.00
N ASP A 148 -7.36 6.18 1.80
CA ASP A 148 -6.20 5.32 1.61
C ASP A 148 -4.91 6.15 1.47
N PHE A 149 -4.08 6.13 2.50
CA PHE A 149 -2.76 6.78 2.47
C PHE A 149 -1.68 5.87 1.90
N GLY A 150 -1.84 4.56 1.89
CA GLY A 150 -0.76 3.65 1.54
C GLY A 150 0.38 3.71 2.52
N ASP A 151 1.60 3.78 2.02
CA ASP A 151 2.77 3.68 2.88
C ASP A 151 3.10 5.04 3.49
N LEU A 152 3.53 5.03 4.76
CA LEU A 152 4.04 6.20 5.48
C LEU A 152 5.52 6.02 5.80
N PHE A 153 6.29 7.05 5.49
CA PHE A 153 7.72 7.12 5.75
C PHE A 153 8.02 7.77 7.11
N ALA A 154 9.23 7.55 7.63
CA ALA A 154 9.70 8.15 8.85
C ALA A 154 9.67 9.67 8.74
N GLU A 155 9.17 10.34 9.79
CA GLU A 155 8.98 11.79 9.85
C GLU A 155 8.00 12.36 8.80
N GLU A 156 7.32 11.50 8.02
CA GLU A 156 6.29 11.94 7.08
C GLU A 156 5.01 12.30 7.83
N ARG A 157 4.42 13.44 7.46
CA ARG A 157 3.14 13.90 7.98
C ARG A 157 2.15 14.11 6.84
N ARG A 158 0.96 13.54 6.99
CA ARG A 158 -0.17 13.77 6.08
C ARG A 158 -1.33 14.36 6.85
N ASP A 159 -1.86 15.46 6.33
CA ASP A 159 -3.03 16.12 6.87
C ASP A 159 -4.20 15.93 5.89
N VAL A 160 -5.39 15.62 6.41
CA VAL A 160 -6.63 15.52 5.63
C VAL A 160 -7.62 16.52 6.19
N LEU A 161 -8.10 17.40 5.31
CA LEU A 161 -9.15 18.35 5.64
C LEU A 161 -10.51 17.76 5.25
N VAL A 162 -11.43 17.68 6.21
CA VAL A 162 -12.80 17.21 5.99
C VAL A 162 -13.81 18.30 6.36
N THR A 163 -14.88 18.39 5.57
CA THR A 163 -16.03 19.24 5.84
C THR A 163 -17.20 18.35 6.24
N LEU A 164 -17.80 18.63 7.39
CA LEU A 164 -18.92 17.87 7.96
C LEU A 164 -20.14 18.78 8.11
N GLU A 165 -21.34 18.20 7.97
CA GLU A 165 -22.65 18.84 8.18
C GLU A 165 -23.51 18.08 9.18
#